data_AF-A0A3P7L1Y7-F1
#
_entry.id   AF-A0A3P7L1Y7-F1
#
_cell.length_a   1.000
_cell.length_b   1.000
_cell.length_c   1.000
_cell.angle_alpha   90.00
_cell.angle_beta   90.00
_cell.angle_gamma   90.00
#
_symmetry.space_group_name_H-M   'P 1'
#
loop_
_entity.id
_entity.type
_entity.pdbx_description
1 polymer ?
#
loop_
_entity_poly.entity_id
_entity_poly.type
_entity_poly.pdbx_seq_one_letter_code
_entity_poly.pdbx_strand_id
1 'polypeptide(L)'
;MVDMIRAPSGGITLQTCMKTVKIPEGMAIVPFLISANFVENVLPLHSTEFLKHLQQKWVISVDKQPLDEIRDYFGTEIAMYFSWLGHMTTALWFPALLGLS
;
A
#
# COMPACT_ATOMS: atom_id res chain seq x y z
N MET A 1 2.14 -4.42 -11.42
CA MET A 1 3.14 -3.61 -12.17
C MET A 1 4.53 -4.23 -12.08
N VAL A 2 5.01 -4.57 -10.88
CA VAL A 2 6.27 -5.32 -10.68
C VAL A 2 6.33 -6.69 -11.35
N ASP A 3 5.21 -7.42 -11.41
CA ASP A 3 5.12 -8.71 -12.13
C ASP A 3 5.17 -8.59 -13.66
N MET A 4 5.06 -7.35 -14.18
CA MET A 4 5.17 -7.10 -15.62
C MET A 4 6.62 -6.91 -16.07
N ILE A 5 7.56 -6.83 -15.12
CA ILE A 5 9.00 -6.77 -15.41
C ILE A 5 9.48 -8.21 -15.65
N ARG A 6 9.47 -8.60 -16.93
CA ARG A 6 9.93 -9.92 -17.38
C ARG A 6 11.41 -9.91 -17.74
N ALA A 7 12.07 -11.05 -17.57
CA ALA A 7 13.43 -11.25 -18.04
C ALA A 7 13.52 -11.07 -19.57
N PRO A 8 14.51 -10.30 -20.09
CA PRO A 8 14.71 -10.09 -21.53
C PRO A 8 15.12 -11.37 -22.25
N SER A 9 14.97 -11.39 -23.58
CA SER A 9 15.38 -12.50 -24.44
C SER A 9 16.88 -12.76 -24.30
N GLY A 10 17.25 -13.92 -23.76
CA GLY A 10 18.61 -14.24 -23.29
C GLY A 10 18.73 -14.53 -21.80
N GLY A 11 17.67 -14.28 -21.01
CA GLY A 11 17.64 -14.56 -19.57
C GLY A 11 18.56 -13.66 -18.75
N ILE A 12 18.55 -13.83 -17.42
CA ILE A 12 19.43 -13.09 -16.51
C ILE A 12 20.19 -14.10 -15.67
N THR A 13 21.52 -13.98 -15.64
CA THR A 13 22.36 -14.75 -14.71
C THR A 13 22.90 -13.80 -13.66
N LEU A 14 22.48 -13.98 -12.41
CA LEU A 14 23.02 -13.25 -11.27
C LEU A 14 24.06 -14.14 -10.61
N GLN A 15 25.32 -13.71 -10.64
CA GLN A 15 26.38 -14.32 -9.84
C GLN A 15 26.62 -13.42 -8.64
N THR A 16 26.19 -13.87 -7.45
CA THR A 16 26.69 -13.30 -6.19
C THR A 16 27.80 -14.19 -5.65
N CYS A 17 28.58 -13.66 -4.72
CA CYS A 17 29.75 -14.32 -4.12
C CYS A 17 29.42 -15.69 -3.48
N MET A 18 28.14 -16.01 -3.25
CA MET A 18 27.68 -17.28 -2.65
C MET A 18 26.64 -18.06 -3.46
N LYS A 19 25.99 -17.51 -4.49
CA LYS A 19 24.89 -18.17 -5.22
C LYS A 19 24.83 -17.70 -6.67
N THR A 20 24.69 -18.64 -7.60
CA THR A 20 24.40 -18.34 -9.02
C THR A 20 22.93 -18.67 -9.26
N VAL A 21 22.16 -17.67 -9.70
CA VAL A 21 20.75 -17.86 -10.04
C VAL A 21 20.52 -17.52 -11.51
N LYS A 22 19.94 -18.47 -12.25
CA LYS A 22 19.59 -18.34 -13.66
C LYS A 22 18.08 -18.11 -13.76
N ILE A 23 17.69 -16.94 -14.27
CA ILE A 23 16.30 -16.59 -14.53
C ILE A 23 15.99 -16.97 -15.97
N PRO A 24 15.06 -17.92 -16.22
CA PRO A 24 14.66 -18.27 -17.58
C PRO A 24 13.91 -17.11 -18.23
N GLU A 25 13.98 -17.05 -19.57
CA GLU A 25 13.34 -16.01 -20.38
C GLU A 25 11.84 -15.89 -20.08
N GLY A 26 11.34 -14.66 -20.03
CA GLY A 26 9.92 -14.38 -19.87
C GLY A 26 9.37 -14.56 -18.45
N MET A 27 10.17 -14.95 -17.45
CA MET A 27 9.74 -15.04 -16.06
C MET A 27 9.71 -13.65 -15.38
N ALA A 28 8.78 -13.45 -14.44
CA ALA A 28 8.72 -12.24 -13.63
C ALA A 28 9.90 -12.20 -12.65
N ILE A 29 10.74 -11.15 -12.77
CA ILE A 29 12.02 -11.08 -12.06
C ILE A 29 11.80 -10.85 -10.56
N VAL A 30 10.90 -9.93 -10.20
CA VAL A 30 10.66 -9.51 -8.82
C VAL A 30 10.21 -10.66 -7.90
N PRO A 31 9.13 -11.41 -8.20
CA PRO A 31 8.69 -12.52 -7.34
C PRO A 31 9.72 -13.64 -7.27
N PHE A 32 10.48 -13.85 -8.35
CA PHE A 32 11.53 -14.86 -8.38
C PHE A 32 12.70 -14.48 -7.45
N LEU A 33 13.13 -13.22 -7.46
CA LEU A 33 14.18 -12.73 -6.54
C LEU A 33 13.74 -12.78 -5.08
N ILE A 34 12.46 -12.54 -4.80
CA ILE A 34 11.89 -12.69 -3.46
C ILE A 34 11.93 -14.16 -3.04
N SER A 35 11.49 -15.09 -3.90
CA SER A 35 11.53 -16.54 -3.61
C SER A 35 12.96 -17.08 -3.39
N ALA A 36 13.93 -16.51 -4.10
CA ALA A 36 15.34 -16.87 -3.98
C ALA A 36 16.03 -16.23 -2.76
N ASN A 37 15.31 -15.44 -1.95
CA ASN A 37 15.83 -14.65 -0.82
C ASN A 37 16.94 -13.66 -1.22
N PHE A 38 16.88 -13.13 -2.44
CA PHE A 38 17.79 -12.06 -2.88
C PHE A 38 17.21 -10.67 -2.61
N VAL A 39 15.89 -10.55 -2.56
CA VAL A 39 15.16 -9.32 -2.25
C VAL A 39 14.22 -9.61 -1.09
N GLU A 40 14.34 -8.86 0.01
CA GLU A 40 13.48 -9.05 1.17
C GLU A 40 12.07 -8.48 0.95
N ASN A 41 11.97 -7.20 0.57
CA ASN A 41 10.69 -6.51 0.42
C ASN A 41 10.73 -5.46 -0.69
N VAL A 42 9.60 -5.31 -1.39
CA VAL A 42 9.39 -4.24 -2.36
C VAL A 42 8.26 -3.37 -1.85
N LEU A 43 8.58 -2.15 -1.46
CA LEU A 43 7.63 -1.20 -0.89
C LEU A 43 7.47 0.01 -1.80
N PRO A 44 6.24 0.51 -2.01
CA PRO A 44 6.03 1.76 -2.73
C PRO A 44 6.63 2.93 -1.93
N LEU A 45 7.24 3.88 -2.63
CA LEU A 45 7.72 5.10 -1.99
C LEU A 45 6.54 6.03 -1.69
N HIS A 46 6.44 6.51 -0.46
CA HIS A 46 5.40 7.46 -0.07
C HIS A 46 5.74 8.89 -0.51
N SER A 47 4.74 9.63 -1.00
CA SER A 47 4.80 11.08 -1.15
C SER A 47 4.47 11.77 0.17
N THR A 48 5.49 12.36 0.80
CA THR A 48 5.35 13.05 2.09
C THR A 48 4.50 14.32 2.00
N GLU A 49 4.44 14.95 0.82
CA GLU A 49 3.65 16.16 0.58
C GLU A 49 2.15 15.87 0.59
N PHE A 50 1.73 14.79 -0.08
CA PHE A 50 0.34 14.35 -0.10
C PHE A 50 -0.15 13.97 1.31
N LEU A 51 0.67 13.25 2.07
CA LEU A 51 0.36 12.88 3.46
C LEU A 51 0.16 14.11 4.35
N LYS A 52 1.02 15.12 4.21
CA LYS A 52 0.86 16.39 4.94
C LYS A 52 -0.42 17.11 4.54
N HIS A 53 -0.76 17.17 3.25
CA HIS A 53 -2.00 17.79 2.79
C HIS A 53 -3.22 17.08 3.39
N LEU A 54 -3.26 15.74 3.30
CA LEU A 54 -4.35 14.93 3.83
C LEU A 54 -4.50 15.10 5.35
N GLN A 55 -3.39 15.12 6.09
CA GLN A 55 -3.39 15.33 7.54
C GLN A 55 -3.92 16.71 7.92
N GLN A 56 -3.48 17.77 7.24
CA GLN A 56 -3.95 19.14 7.51
C GLN A 56 -5.44 19.30 7.23
N LYS A 57 -5.91 18.69 6.13
CA LYS A 57 -7.30 18.80 5.66
C LYS A 57 -8.30 17.99 6.50
N TRP A 58 -7.90 16.82 7.01
CA TRP A 58 -8.85 15.90 7.66
C TRP A 58 -8.56 15.61 9.14
N VAL A 59 -7.29 15.44 9.50
CA VAL A 59 -6.93 15.05 10.87
C VAL A 59 -6.91 16.28 11.79
N ILE A 60 -6.47 17.42 11.26
CA ILE A 60 -6.28 18.65 12.02
C ILE A 60 -7.48 19.58 11.83
N SER A 61 -7.94 19.76 10.60
CA SER A 61 -9.21 20.43 10.33
C SER A 61 -10.32 19.41 10.50
N VAL A 62 -11.30 19.69 11.36
CA VAL A 62 -12.48 18.82 11.65
C VAL A 62 -13.46 18.82 10.46
N ASP A 63 -12.91 18.73 9.25
CA ASP A 63 -13.62 18.70 8.00
C ASP A 63 -14.05 17.26 7.68
N LYS A 64 -14.96 17.14 6.71
CA LYS A 64 -15.45 15.86 6.23
C LYS A 64 -14.28 14.99 5.74
N GLN A 65 -14.28 13.71 6.13
CA GLN A 65 -13.27 12.74 5.71
C GLN A 65 -13.17 12.64 4.17
N PRO A 66 -12.02 12.96 3.56
CA PRO A 66 -11.83 12.96 2.10
C PRO A 66 -11.54 11.54 1.61
N LEU A 67 -12.58 10.70 1.57
CA LEU A 67 -12.48 9.28 1.20
C LEU A 67 -11.99 9.06 -0.24
N ASP A 68 -12.33 9.95 -1.17
CA ASP A 68 -11.87 9.85 -2.56
C ASP A 68 -10.35 10.05 -2.68
N GLU A 69 -9.78 11.02 -1.96
CA GLU A 69 -8.33 11.24 -1.95
C GLU A 69 -7.58 10.07 -1.29
N ILE A 70 -8.15 9.49 -0.23
CA ILE A 70 -7.61 8.29 0.42
C ILE A 70 -7.63 7.11 -0.55
N ARG A 71 -8.73 6.91 -1.30
CA ARG A 71 -8.85 5.85 -2.31
C ARG A 71 -7.81 6.00 -3.41
N ASP A 72 -7.64 7.21 -3.93
CA ASP A 72 -6.77 7.43 -5.07
C ASP A 72 -5.28 7.24 -4.71
N TYR A 73 -4.90 7.49 -3.46
CA TYR A 73 -3.51 7.33 -2.99
C TYR A 73 -3.21 5.96 -2.36
N PHE A 74 -4.10 5.45 -1.50
CA PHE A 74 -3.90 4.19 -0.76
C PHE A 74 -4.63 2.99 -1.38
N GLY A 75 -5.52 3.23 -2.33
CA GLY A 75 -6.39 2.20 -2.90
C GLY A 75 -7.72 2.03 -2.17
N THR A 76 -8.61 1.29 -2.80
CA THR A 76 -10.00 1.09 -2.37
C THR A 76 -10.12 0.37 -1.03
N GLU A 77 -9.25 -0.60 -0.75
CA GLU A 77 -9.31 -1.38 0.50
C GLU A 77 -9.10 -0.50 1.74
N ILE A 78 -8.07 0.35 1.70
CA ILE A 78 -7.74 1.27 2.78
C ILE A 78 -8.83 2.35 2.92
N ALA A 79 -9.32 2.89 1.79
CA ALA A 79 -10.43 3.85 1.83
C ALA A 79 -11.71 3.26 2.43
N MET A 80 -12.02 1.99 2.14
CA MET A 80 -13.18 1.31 2.70
C MET A 80 -13.05 1.10 4.21
N TYR A 81 -11.86 0.73 4.69
CA TYR A 81 -11.58 0.66 6.12
C TYR A 81 -11.86 2.00 6.83
N PHE A 82 -11.34 3.10 6.28
CA PHE A 82 -11.54 4.43 6.86
C PHE A 82 -13.01 4.89 6.82
N SER A 83 -13.75 4.55 5.76
CA SER A 83 -15.19 4.81 5.66
C SER A 83 -15.98 4.05 6.73
N TRP A 84 -15.64 2.78 6.96
CA TRP A 84 -16.27 1.97 7.99
C TRP A 84 -15.98 2.51 9.39
N LEU A 85 -14.74 2.94 9.64
CA LEU A 85 -14.36 3.56 10.91
C LEU A 85 -15.17 4.84 11.20
N GLY A 86 -15.30 5.74 10.22
CA GLY A 86 -16.12 6.94 10.37
C GLY A 86 -17.59 6.64 10.66
N HIS A 87 -18.14 5.61 10.01
CA HIS A 87 -19.50 5.13 10.29
C HIS A 87 -19.64 4.64 11.73
N MET A 88 -18.68 3.85 12.22
CA MET A 88 -18.67 3.37 13.61
C MET A 88 -18.60 4.53 14.60
N THR A 89 -17.69 5.48 14.43
CA THR A 89 -17.58 6.65 15.32
C THR A 89 -18.89 7.44 15.38
N THR A 90 -19.60 7.56 14.25
CA THR A 90 -20.92 8.22 14.20
C THR A 90 -22.00 7.39 14.88
N ALA A 91 -21.98 6.07 14.71
CA ALA A 91 -22.93 5.17 15.36
C ALA A 91 -22.76 5.13 16.89
N LEU A 92 -21.53 5.31 17.40
CA LEU A 92 -21.23 5.34 18.84
C LEU A 92 -21.76 6.59 19.55
N TRP A 93 -22.06 7.68 18.84
CA TRP A 93 -22.67 8.87 19.47
C TRP A 93 -24.04 8.57 20.07
N PHE A 94 -24.84 7.72 19.43
CA PHE A 94 -26.18 7.37 19.90
C PHE A 94 -26.18 6.66 21.26
N PRO A 95 -25.47 5.53 21.46
CA PRO A 95 -25.39 4.89 22.77
C PRO A 95 -24.62 5.74 23.79
N ALA A 96 -23.65 6.57 23.39
CA ALA A 96 -22.95 7.45 24.31
C ALA A 96 -23.89 8.51 24.94
N LEU A 97 -24.80 9.08 24.14
CA LEU A 97 -25.81 10.01 24.64
C LEU A 97 -26.84 9.33 25.54
N LEU A 98 -27.29 8.12 25.18
CA LEU A 98 -28.23 7.35 25.98
C LEU A 98 -27.67 6.90 27.33
N GLY A 99 -26.37 6.59 27.40
CA GLY A 99 -25.71 6.18 28.64
C GLY A 99 -25.36 7.33 29.60
N LEU A 100 -25.43 8.57 29.13
CA LEU A 100 -25.22 9.78 29.95
C LEU A 100 -26.52 10.31 30.58
N SER A 101 -27.68 9.74 30.25
CA SER A 101 -29.01 10.14 30.74
C SER A 101 -29.46 9.35 31.97
#